data_AF-A0A3D3UK51-F1
#
_entry.id   AF-A0A3D3UK51-F1
#
_cell.length_a   1.000
_cell.length_b   1.000
_cell.length_c   1.000
_cell.angle_alpha   90.00
_cell.angle_beta   90.00
_cell.angle_gamma   90.00
#
_symmetry.space_group_name_H-M   'P 1'
#
loop_
_entity.id
_entity.type
_entity.pdbx_description
1 polymer ?
#
loop_
_entity_poly.entity_id
_entity_poly.type
_entity_poly.pdbx_seq_one_letter_code
_entity_poly.pdbx_strand_id
1 'polypeptide(L)'
;MISKENVEKAIKKKLSFTAGTELHDRMLNDVMNAQEKSKKTKSASTGPRIGRIIMKSSITKLAAAAVIIIALMLSLNLWEKSIPLAAAEILANATEAVTNLHSIHINARMRTLPRDNFAYISLEHDFVPIEMWKRTDDLGLVQWRIDKPGRLVLMDGESTVLFIRPGYASKAGPSPDRYWYDSYWCGHILDVNKLLESELSKARLGEDAELFTADEKEIDGSDVLVVEVTVPARVDKDDYLRNKFISDSDHRRVYCFDADTNLLKSFEIYVITEDSEVKIFETTSIEYNPLIDDSIFTLELSNDVVWDKDPEILPDNEKYENMTPREAAITFFTACAQENWEEYLKFNSQSHVPQRTKDFLGGIEVISIGEPFQSGSYSGWFIPYEIKLRDGYVKKHNLALRNDNPANRWQVDGGI
;
A
#
# COMPACT_ATOMS: atom_id res chain seq x y z
N MET A 1 12.53 26.17 -41.52
CA MET A 1 11.57 25.05 -41.65
C MET A 1 12.40 23.80 -41.79
N ILE A 2 12.33 22.85 -40.85
CA ILE A 2 13.03 21.57 -41.01
C ILE A 2 12.20 20.75 -41.99
N SER A 3 12.78 20.31 -43.11
CA SER A 3 12.05 19.51 -44.09
C SER A 3 11.68 18.15 -43.49
N LYS A 4 10.57 17.56 -43.95
CA LYS A 4 10.15 16.20 -43.57
C LYS A 4 11.31 15.20 -43.70
N GLU A 5 12.11 15.36 -44.75
CA GLU A 5 13.29 14.56 -45.05
C GLU A 5 14.40 14.67 -43.98
N ASN A 6 14.58 15.87 -43.38
CA ASN A 6 15.55 16.07 -42.30
C ASN A 6 15.07 15.49 -40.96
N VAL A 7 13.75 15.49 -40.71
CA VAL A 7 13.16 14.86 -39.52
C VAL A 7 13.25 13.35 -39.61
N GLU A 8 12.93 12.78 -40.78
CA GLU A 8 13.00 11.34 -41.02
C GLU A 8 14.45 10.82 -40.89
N LYS A 9 15.43 11.58 -41.40
CA LYS A 9 16.85 11.26 -41.27
C LYS A 9 17.33 11.32 -39.82
N ALA A 10 16.78 12.21 -38.99
CA ALA A 10 17.11 12.30 -37.58
C ALA A 10 16.54 11.12 -36.78
N ILE A 11 15.29 10.72 -37.07
CA ILE A 11 14.64 9.56 -36.45
C ILE A 11 15.43 8.28 -36.78
N LYS A 12 15.72 8.04 -38.06
CA LYS A 12 16.48 6.85 -38.50
C LYS A 12 17.91 6.79 -37.96
N LYS A 13 18.57 7.95 -37.77
CA LYS A 13 19.97 7.99 -37.32
C LYS A 13 20.15 7.90 -35.80
N LYS A 14 19.19 8.41 -35.02
CA LYS A 14 19.29 8.45 -33.54
C LYS A 14 18.53 7.34 -32.82
N LEU A 15 17.54 6.74 -33.48
CA LEU A 15 16.75 5.65 -32.94
C LEU A 15 16.95 4.45 -33.86
N SER A 16 17.97 3.63 -33.59
CA SER A 16 18.14 2.35 -34.28
C SER A 16 17.12 1.35 -33.72
N PHE A 17 15.88 1.47 -34.17
CA PHE A 17 14.78 0.58 -33.79
C PHE A 17 14.04 0.11 -35.05
N THR A 18 13.89 -1.20 -35.19
CA THR A 18 13.16 -1.83 -36.30
C THR A 18 11.66 -1.80 -36.01
N ALA A 19 11.06 -0.61 -36.02
CA ALA A 19 9.61 -0.45 -35.95
C ALA A 19 8.95 -0.85 -37.28
N GLY A 20 7.76 -1.47 -37.19
CA GLY A 20 6.88 -1.64 -38.36
C GLY A 20 6.52 -0.28 -38.98
N THR A 21 6.32 -0.25 -40.30
CA THR A 21 6.10 0.98 -41.10
C THR A 21 4.98 1.86 -40.55
N GLU A 22 3.93 1.25 -39.98
CA GLU A 22 2.77 1.95 -39.43
C GLU A 22 3.09 2.79 -38.20
N LEU A 23 3.97 2.32 -37.32
CA LEU A 23 4.40 3.08 -36.13
C LEU A 23 5.30 4.26 -36.53
N HIS A 24 6.13 4.06 -37.57
CA HIS A 24 7.00 5.12 -38.09
C HIS A 24 6.19 6.28 -38.69
N ASP A 25 5.18 5.96 -39.50
CA ASP A 25 4.31 6.94 -40.13
C ASP A 25 3.48 7.72 -39.09
N ARG A 26 3.02 7.04 -38.03
CA ARG A 26 2.30 7.68 -36.92
C ARG A 26 3.18 8.69 -36.19
N MET A 27 4.39 8.30 -35.80
CA MET A 27 5.32 9.22 -35.12
C MET A 27 5.70 10.41 -35.99
N LEU A 28 5.93 10.20 -37.28
CA LEU A 28 6.25 11.29 -38.20
C LEU A 28 5.09 12.28 -38.33
N ASN A 29 3.85 11.79 -38.42
CA ASN A 29 2.66 12.63 -38.46
C ASN A 29 2.43 13.40 -37.16
N ASP A 30 2.65 12.79 -36.00
CA ASP A 30 2.48 13.45 -34.70
C ASP A 30 3.48 14.59 -34.50
N VAL A 31 4.74 14.38 -34.91
CA VAL A 31 5.78 15.43 -34.90
C VAL A 31 5.42 16.57 -35.84
N MET A 32 4.92 16.27 -37.04
CA MET A 32 4.50 17.29 -37.99
C MET A 32 3.28 18.07 -37.50
N ASN A 33 2.30 17.40 -36.89
CA ASN A 33 1.11 18.02 -36.32
C ASN A 33 1.45 18.91 -35.11
N ALA A 34 2.40 18.50 -34.27
CA ALA A 34 2.91 19.32 -33.17
C ALA A 34 3.58 20.60 -33.67
N GLN A 35 4.35 20.52 -34.77
CA GLN A 35 4.94 21.70 -35.41
C GLN A 35 3.90 22.63 -36.05
N GLU A 36 2.84 22.10 -36.65
CA GLU A 36 1.75 22.92 -37.18
C GLU A 36 0.94 23.59 -36.06
N LYS A 37 0.70 22.89 -34.95
CA LYS A 37 0.05 23.46 -33.77
C LYS A 37 0.88 24.60 -33.16
N SER A 38 2.20 24.47 -33.08
CA SER A 38 3.04 25.54 -32.54
C SER A 38 3.07 26.79 -33.44
N LYS A 39 2.81 26.66 -34.74
CA LYS A 39 2.63 27.82 -35.66
C LYS A 39 1.28 28.51 -35.52
N LYS A 40 0.22 27.82 -35.10
CA LYS A 40 -1.13 28.40 -34.94
C LYS A 40 -1.26 29.24 -33.66
N THR A 41 -0.32 29.13 -32.73
CA THR A 41 -0.18 30.01 -31.58
C THR A 41 0.42 31.36 -32.03
N LYS A 42 -0.40 32.40 -32.11
CA LYS A 42 0.01 33.75 -32.54
C LYS A 42 1.16 34.27 -31.65
N SER A 43 2.32 34.51 -32.25
CA SER A 43 3.37 35.37 -31.71
C SER A 43 2.80 36.79 -31.51
N ALA A 44 3.08 37.39 -30.35
CA ALA A 44 2.89 38.82 -30.15
C ALA A 44 3.61 39.63 -31.24
N SER A 45 2.98 40.73 -31.65
CA SER A 45 3.39 41.56 -32.79
C SER A 45 4.80 42.14 -32.64
N THR A 46 5.61 41.97 -33.67
CA THR A 46 6.86 42.70 -33.88
C THR A 46 6.60 44.19 -34.12
N GLY A 47 7.05 45.05 -33.20
CA GLY A 47 7.28 46.48 -33.44
C GLY A 47 8.66 46.72 -34.09
N PRO A 48 8.91 47.88 -34.72
CA PRO A 48 9.94 48.03 -35.74
C PRO A 48 11.37 48.11 -35.19
N ARG A 49 12.30 47.55 -35.97
CA ARG A 49 13.76 47.66 -35.77
C ARG A 49 14.20 49.13 -35.90
N ILE A 50 14.63 49.73 -34.79
CA ILE A 50 15.46 50.93 -34.79
C ILE A 50 16.86 50.52 -34.37
N GLY A 51 17.74 50.41 -35.36
CA GLY A 51 19.17 50.25 -35.18
C GLY A 51 19.83 51.61 -34.97
N ARG A 52 20.57 51.72 -33.87
CA ARG A 52 21.55 52.75 -33.49
C ARG A 52 21.01 54.16 -33.20
N ILE A 53 21.76 54.80 -32.29
CA ILE A 53 21.63 56.16 -31.73
C ILE A 53 20.62 56.10 -30.56
N ILE A 54 21.02 56.13 -29.28
CA ILE A 54 21.72 57.23 -28.58
C ILE A 54 22.39 56.68 -27.31
N MET A 55 23.68 57.00 -27.12
CA MET A 55 24.35 57.02 -25.83
C MET A 55 23.84 58.19 -24.98
N LYS A 56 23.74 57.97 -23.66
CA LYS A 56 23.59 58.92 -22.53
C LYS A 56 22.20 58.98 -21.89
N SER A 57 21.91 58.05 -20.98
CA SER A 57 21.30 58.34 -19.66
C SER A 57 21.48 57.12 -18.72
N SER A 58 21.46 57.36 -17.41
CA SER A 58 21.94 56.47 -16.34
C SER A 58 21.03 55.28 -16.00
N ILE A 59 20.64 54.47 -17.00
CA ILE A 59 19.79 53.26 -16.79
C ILE A 59 20.45 52.00 -17.38
N THR A 60 21.78 51.97 -17.48
CA THR A 60 22.56 50.79 -17.93
C THR A 60 23.02 49.90 -16.76
N LYS A 61 22.12 49.59 -15.83
CA LYS A 61 22.36 48.55 -14.80
C LYS A 61 21.36 47.39 -14.80
N LEU A 62 20.34 47.40 -15.66
CA LEU A 62 19.33 46.31 -15.69
C LEU A 62 19.31 45.46 -16.96
N ALA A 63 20.04 45.83 -18.01
CA ALA A 63 20.02 45.06 -19.27
C ALA A 63 21.07 43.93 -19.37
N ALA A 64 22.08 43.92 -18.49
CA ALA A 64 23.05 42.81 -18.43
C ALA A 64 22.59 41.64 -17.54
N ALA A 65 21.64 41.88 -16.63
CA ALA A 65 21.07 40.83 -15.78
C ALA A 65 20.12 39.91 -16.56
N ALA A 66 19.36 40.42 -17.53
CA ALA A 66 18.36 39.61 -18.24
C ALA A 66 18.96 38.57 -19.21
N VAL A 67 20.15 38.81 -19.79
CA VAL A 67 20.79 37.83 -20.70
C VAL A 67 21.51 36.74 -19.92
N ILE A 68 22.08 37.06 -18.75
CA ILE A 68 22.64 36.07 -17.83
C ILE A 68 21.51 35.27 -17.18
N ILE A 69 20.36 35.88 -16.88
CA ILE A 69 19.17 35.17 -16.36
C ILE A 69 18.54 34.29 -17.44
N ILE A 70 18.48 34.70 -18.71
CA ILE A 70 17.94 33.82 -19.78
C ILE A 70 18.93 32.70 -20.13
N ALA A 71 20.25 32.95 -20.08
CA ALA A 71 21.25 31.89 -20.24
C ALA A 71 21.33 30.96 -19.02
N LEU A 72 21.13 31.47 -17.79
CA LEU A 72 20.95 30.66 -16.58
C LEU A 72 19.64 29.89 -16.62
N MET A 73 18.53 30.49 -17.06
CA MET A 73 17.24 29.80 -17.22
C MET A 73 17.30 28.78 -18.36
N LEU A 74 18.03 29.02 -19.44
CA LEU A 74 18.25 28.03 -20.50
C LEU A 74 19.26 26.94 -20.10
N SER A 75 20.20 27.21 -19.18
CA SER A 75 21.03 26.16 -18.58
C SER A 75 20.33 25.41 -17.44
N LEU A 76 19.31 26.01 -16.80
CA LEU A 76 18.46 25.36 -15.78
C LEU A 76 17.33 24.53 -16.41
N ASN A 77 16.83 24.92 -17.59
CA ASN A 77 15.82 24.16 -18.34
C ASN A 77 16.36 22.85 -18.98
N LEU A 78 17.64 22.55 -18.81
CA LEU A 78 18.24 21.26 -19.20
C LEU A 78 18.48 20.34 -17.98
N TRP A 79 18.17 20.78 -16.76
CA TRP A 79 18.41 20.01 -15.53
C TRP A 79 17.14 19.65 -14.74
N GLU A 80 16.01 20.32 -14.95
CA GLU A 80 14.74 19.85 -14.41
C GLU A 80 14.14 18.80 -15.37
N LYS A 81 14.57 17.54 -15.23
CA LYS A 81 13.63 16.43 -15.48
C LYS A 81 12.38 16.79 -14.67
N SER A 82 11.20 16.87 -15.28
CA SER A 82 9.96 17.09 -14.53
C SER A 82 9.98 16.12 -13.36
N ILE A 83 9.73 16.57 -12.13
CA ILE A 83 9.97 15.78 -10.91
C ILE A 83 9.48 14.30 -11.02
N PRO A 84 8.31 13.99 -11.62
CA PRO A 84 7.89 12.60 -11.89
C PRO A 84 8.83 11.78 -12.79
N LEU A 85 9.52 12.41 -13.75
CA LEU A 85 10.48 11.77 -14.65
C LEU A 85 11.77 11.35 -13.93
N ALA A 86 12.25 12.13 -12.96
CA ALA A 86 13.40 11.76 -12.15
C ALA A 86 13.07 10.57 -11.23
N ALA A 87 11.91 10.61 -10.56
CA ALA A 87 11.44 9.48 -9.75
C ALA A 87 11.27 8.20 -10.60
N ALA A 88 10.67 8.32 -11.79
CA ALA A 88 10.50 7.19 -12.71
C ALA A 88 11.82 6.59 -13.19
N GLU A 89 12.89 7.37 -13.31
CA GLU A 89 14.21 6.85 -13.69
C GLU A 89 14.88 6.11 -12.54
N ILE A 90 14.86 6.67 -11.33
CA ILE A 90 15.37 5.98 -10.12
C ILE A 90 14.63 4.65 -9.94
N LEU A 91 13.30 4.67 -10.02
CA LEU A 91 12.48 3.47 -9.90
C LEU A 91 12.77 2.45 -11.01
N ALA A 92 13.02 2.89 -12.25
CA ALA A 92 13.40 1.98 -13.33
C ALA A 92 14.74 1.28 -13.07
N ASN A 93 15.75 2.01 -12.63
CA ASN A 93 17.06 1.43 -12.28
C ASN A 93 16.93 0.46 -11.09
N ALA A 94 16.12 0.83 -10.09
CA ALA A 94 15.87 -0.02 -8.94
C ALA A 94 15.10 -1.30 -9.31
N THR A 95 14.09 -1.23 -10.20
CA THR A 95 13.40 -2.41 -10.74
C THR A 95 14.39 -3.36 -11.44
N GLU A 96 15.31 -2.81 -12.25
CA GLU A 96 16.34 -3.62 -12.91
C GLU A 96 17.27 -4.31 -11.88
N ALA A 97 17.69 -3.59 -10.84
CA ALA A 97 18.58 -4.11 -9.80
C ALA A 97 17.99 -5.29 -9.02
N VAL A 98 16.66 -5.38 -8.90
CA VAL A 98 15.97 -6.44 -8.14
C VAL A 98 15.40 -7.57 -9.00
N THR A 99 15.67 -7.57 -10.32
CA THR A 99 15.07 -8.54 -11.25
C THR A 99 15.45 -10.00 -10.94
N ASN A 100 16.66 -10.23 -10.42
CA ASN A 100 17.20 -11.58 -10.15
C ASN A 100 17.20 -11.94 -8.65
N LEU A 101 16.25 -11.41 -7.87
CA LEU A 101 16.12 -11.78 -6.46
C LEU A 101 15.47 -13.17 -6.31
N HIS A 102 16.16 -14.06 -5.60
CA HIS A 102 15.67 -15.38 -5.22
C HIS A 102 15.20 -15.43 -3.78
N SER A 103 15.75 -14.60 -2.90
CA SER A 103 15.32 -14.51 -1.52
C SER A 103 15.50 -13.11 -0.96
N ILE A 104 14.73 -12.80 0.08
CA ILE A 104 14.80 -11.54 0.79
C ILE A 104 14.38 -11.76 2.25
N HIS A 105 15.08 -11.09 3.16
CA HIS A 105 14.73 -11.01 4.58
C HIS A 105 14.68 -9.55 4.99
N ILE A 106 13.59 -9.16 5.66
CA ILE A 106 13.36 -7.79 6.08
C ILE A 106 13.00 -7.80 7.56
N ASN A 107 13.75 -7.03 8.35
CA ASN A 107 13.29 -6.60 9.67
C ASN A 107 12.68 -5.21 9.54
N ALA A 108 11.54 -5.02 10.18
CA ALA A 108 10.81 -3.77 10.20
C ALA A 108 10.14 -3.55 11.55
N ARG A 109 9.54 -2.38 11.72
CA ARG A 109 8.64 -2.10 12.83
C ARG A 109 7.51 -1.19 12.39
N MET A 110 6.34 -1.37 13.01
CA MET A 110 5.14 -0.61 12.70
C MET A 110 4.40 -0.17 13.97
N ARG A 111 3.83 1.04 13.97
CA ARG A 111 2.92 1.49 15.04
C ARG A 111 1.57 0.79 14.90
N THR A 112 1.40 -0.28 15.67
CA THR A 112 0.23 -1.15 15.62
C THR A 112 0.07 -1.87 16.96
N LEU A 113 -0.92 -2.76 17.05
CA LEU A 113 -1.10 -3.67 18.16
C LEU A 113 -0.44 -5.03 17.86
N PRO A 114 0.25 -5.66 18.83
CA PRO A 114 0.90 -6.96 18.66
C PRO A 114 0.01 -8.03 17.99
N ARG A 115 -1.24 -8.18 18.46
CA ARG A 115 -2.13 -9.28 18.07
C ARG A 115 -3.15 -8.94 16.98
N ASP A 116 -3.23 -7.68 16.57
CA ASP A 116 -4.26 -7.21 15.62
C ASP A 116 -3.90 -7.60 14.16
N ASN A 117 -4.71 -7.19 13.19
CA ASN A 117 -4.45 -7.42 11.77
C ASN A 117 -3.14 -6.72 11.30
N PHE A 118 -2.53 -7.25 10.25
CA PHE A 118 -1.24 -6.72 9.75
C PHE A 118 -1.35 -5.33 9.13
N ALA A 119 -2.50 -4.97 8.56
CA ALA A 119 -2.71 -3.65 7.97
C ALA A 119 -3.19 -2.59 8.98
N TYR A 120 -3.59 -2.99 10.18
CA TYR A 120 -4.06 -2.05 11.19
C TYR A 120 -2.90 -1.18 11.69
N ILE A 121 -3.11 0.14 11.68
CA ILE A 121 -2.17 1.12 12.21
C ILE A 121 -2.80 1.89 13.37
N SER A 122 -1.95 2.43 14.23
CA SER A 122 -2.39 3.39 15.23
C SER A 122 -1.31 4.43 15.49
N LEU A 123 -1.66 5.70 15.34
CA LEU A 123 -0.71 6.81 15.48
C LEU A 123 -0.17 6.96 16.92
N GLU A 124 -0.94 6.48 17.90
CA GLU A 124 -0.64 6.62 19.33
C GLU A 124 0.14 5.43 19.92
N HIS A 125 0.12 4.27 19.26
CA HIS A 125 0.78 3.07 19.77
C HIS A 125 2.28 3.09 19.47
N ASP A 126 3.04 2.39 20.31
CA ASP A 126 4.46 2.14 20.08
C ASP A 126 4.71 1.23 18.88
N PHE A 127 5.96 1.25 18.43
CA PHE A 127 6.43 0.36 17.38
C PHE A 127 6.45 -1.10 17.83
N VAL A 128 5.83 -1.96 17.04
CA VAL A 128 5.86 -3.42 17.15
C VAL A 128 6.79 -3.97 16.07
N PRO A 129 7.72 -4.88 16.39
CA PRO A 129 8.60 -5.50 15.40
C PRO A 129 7.81 -6.38 14.44
N ILE A 130 8.21 -6.37 13.17
CA ILE A 130 7.71 -7.23 12.10
C ILE A 130 8.92 -7.84 11.40
N GLU A 131 8.90 -9.15 11.24
CA GLU A 131 9.96 -9.89 10.54
C GLU A 131 9.36 -10.60 9.33
N MET A 132 10.01 -10.47 8.18
CA MET A 132 9.45 -10.91 6.90
C MET A 132 10.49 -11.65 6.07
N TRP A 133 10.10 -12.78 5.48
CA TRP A 133 10.97 -13.60 4.64
C TRP A 133 10.23 -14.00 3.39
N LYS A 134 10.91 -14.00 2.25
CA LYS A 134 10.42 -14.59 1.02
C LYS A 134 11.56 -15.29 0.31
N ARG A 135 11.26 -16.43 -0.32
CA ARG A 135 12.14 -17.07 -1.29
C ARG A 135 11.35 -17.67 -2.44
N THR A 136 12.03 -17.79 -3.57
CA THR A 136 11.61 -18.52 -4.75
C THR A 136 12.70 -19.54 -5.07
N ASP A 137 12.36 -20.83 -5.06
CA ASP A 137 13.33 -21.88 -5.41
C ASP A 137 13.55 -21.99 -6.93
N ASP A 138 14.49 -22.87 -7.33
CA ASP A 138 14.84 -23.11 -8.74
C ASP A 138 13.68 -23.67 -9.58
N LEU A 139 12.64 -24.21 -8.94
CA LEU A 139 11.43 -24.73 -9.60
C LEU A 139 10.31 -23.68 -9.65
N GLY A 140 10.54 -22.48 -9.11
CA GLY A 140 9.56 -21.39 -9.05
C GLY A 140 8.58 -21.52 -7.88
N LEU A 141 8.84 -22.40 -6.90
CA LEU A 141 8.03 -22.48 -5.68
C LEU A 141 8.29 -21.24 -4.83
N VAL A 142 7.22 -20.50 -4.55
CA VAL A 142 7.28 -19.28 -3.74
C VAL A 142 6.84 -19.59 -2.32
N GLN A 143 7.69 -19.24 -1.36
CA GLN A 143 7.39 -19.32 0.07
C GLN A 143 7.63 -17.95 0.70
N TRP A 144 6.76 -17.56 1.62
CA TRP A 144 6.93 -16.31 2.35
C TRP A 144 6.32 -16.37 3.74
N ARG A 145 6.86 -15.58 4.67
CA ARG A 145 6.41 -15.49 6.06
C ARG A 145 6.42 -14.03 6.49
N ILE A 146 5.40 -13.63 7.24
CA ILE A 146 5.33 -12.33 7.93
C ILE A 146 4.95 -12.63 9.37
N ASP A 147 5.83 -12.28 10.31
CA ASP A 147 5.65 -12.55 11.75
C ASP A 147 5.65 -11.24 12.53
N LYS A 148 4.72 -11.14 13.48
CA LYS A 148 4.72 -10.11 14.52
C LYS A 148 4.28 -10.71 15.86
N PRO A 149 4.58 -10.08 17.00
CA PRO A 149 4.26 -10.62 18.31
C PRO A 149 2.78 -11.02 18.47
N GLY A 150 2.50 -12.32 18.46
CA GLY A 150 1.15 -12.86 18.64
C GLY A 150 0.39 -13.22 17.36
N ARG A 151 0.93 -12.92 16.17
CA ARG A 151 0.31 -13.25 14.88
C ARG A 151 1.36 -13.49 13.80
N LEU A 152 1.23 -14.56 13.02
CA LEU A 152 2.04 -14.79 11.82
C LEU A 152 1.15 -15.20 10.66
N VAL A 153 1.61 -14.93 9.45
CA VAL A 153 1.08 -15.53 8.22
C VAL A 153 2.23 -16.18 7.46
N LEU A 154 2.00 -17.37 6.94
CA LEU A 154 2.99 -18.19 6.25
C LEU A 154 2.38 -18.77 4.97
N MET A 155 3.04 -18.58 3.85
CA MET A 155 2.86 -19.35 2.62
C MET A 155 3.97 -20.39 2.53
N ASP A 156 3.61 -21.66 2.68
CA ASP A 156 4.54 -22.80 2.69
C ASP A 156 4.86 -23.34 1.28
N GLY A 157 4.30 -22.71 0.24
CA GLY A 157 4.42 -23.13 -1.16
C GLY A 157 3.18 -23.86 -1.68
N GLU A 158 2.35 -24.39 -0.79
CA GLU A 158 1.07 -25.02 -1.13
C GLU A 158 -0.13 -24.18 -0.67
N SER A 159 -0.01 -23.52 0.48
CA SER A 159 -1.12 -22.84 1.13
C SER A 159 -0.66 -21.70 2.03
N THR A 160 -1.56 -20.73 2.22
CA THR A 160 -1.32 -19.64 3.17
C THR A 160 -2.05 -19.93 4.47
N VAL A 161 -1.32 -19.98 5.58
CA VAL A 161 -1.85 -20.17 6.93
C VAL A 161 -1.66 -18.91 7.75
N LEU A 162 -2.76 -18.36 8.25
CA LEU A 162 -2.74 -17.39 9.34
C LEU A 162 -2.72 -18.16 10.66
N PHE A 163 -1.85 -17.76 11.58
CA PHE A 163 -1.86 -18.24 12.96
C PHE A 163 -1.85 -17.06 13.94
N ILE A 164 -2.94 -16.96 14.72
CA ILE A 164 -3.07 -16.04 15.84
C ILE A 164 -2.76 -16.83 17.11
N ARG A 165 -1.58 -16.57 17.67
CA ARG A 165 -1.06 -17.29 18.84
C ARG A 165 -2.00 -17.12 20.04
N PRO A 166 -2.16 -18.11 20.92
CA PRO A 166 -1.55 -19.44 20.85
C PRO A 166 -2.40 -20.49 20.11
N GLY A 167 -3.60 -20.18 19.62
CA GLY A 167 -4.58 -21.25 19.39
C GLY A 167 -5.66 -20.98 18.35
N TYR A 168 -5.46 -20.03 17.43
CA TYR A 168 -6.38 -19.84 16.31
C TYR A 168 -5.63 -19.88 14.98
N ALA A 169 -6.13 -20.63 14.01
CA ALA A 169 -5.57 -20.71 12.67
C ALA A 169 -6.65 -20.61 11.60
N SER A 170 -6.29 -20.03 10.45
CA SER A 170 -7.11 -20.03 9.24
C SER A 170 -6.21 -20.43 8.06
N LYS A 171 -6.77 -21.15 7.08
CA LYS A 171 -6.04 -21.63 5.91
C LYS A 171 -6.74 -21.17 4.64
N ALA A 172 -5.97 -20.61 3.72
CA ALA A 172 -6.40 -20.24 2.38
C ALA A 172 -5.64 -21.06 1.33
N GLY A 173 -6.26 -21.24 0.16
CA GLY A 173 -5.70 -22.02 -0.96
C GLY A 173 -4.39 -21.45 -1.53
N PRO A 174 -3.77 -22.16 -2.50
CA PRO A 174 -2.52 -21.72 -3.11
C PRO A 174 -2.74 -20.39 -3.84
N SER A 175 -2.17 -19.32 -3.31
CA SER A 175 -2.12 -18.03 -4.00
C SER A 175 -0.85 -17.29 -3.55
N PRO A 176 0.33 -17.72 -4.02
CA PRO A 176 1.61 -17.23 -3.51
C PRO A 176 1.82 -15.73 -3.77
N ASP A 177 1.13 -15.20 -4.77
CA ASP A 177 1.07 -13.80 -5.15
C ASP A 177 0.02 -12.99 -4.38
N ARG A 178 -0.85 -13.64 -3.61
CA ARG A 178 -1.89 -13.01 -2.80
C ARG A 178 -1.49 -13.00 -1.33
N TYR A 179 -1.29 -11.80 -0.82
CA TYR A 179 -1.03 -11.56 0.60
C TYR A 179 -2.34 -11.48 1.38
N TRP A 180 -2.86 -12.64 1.76
CA TRP A 180 -4.10 -12.82 2.52
C TRP A 180 -4.04 -12.21 3.93
N TYR A 181 -5.17 -12.21 4.64
CA TYR A 181 -5.23 -11.91 6.08
C TYR A 181 -4.72 -10.51 6.47
N ASP A 182 -5.04 -9.52 5.63
CA ASP A 182 -4.61 -8.13 5.74
C ASP A 182 -3.09 -7.93 5.73
N SER A 183 -2.32 -8.88 5.22
CA SER A 183 -0.86 -8.78 5.15
C SER A 183 -0.34 -8.08 3.89
N TYR A 184 -1.22 -7.45 3.12
CA TYR A 184 -0.92 -6.94 1.78
C TYR A 184 0.19 -5.87 1.77
N TRP A 185 0.20 -4.90 2.69
CA TRP A 185 1.28 -3.90 2.74
C TRP A 185 2.65 -4.51 3.04
N CYS A 186 2.71 -5.39 4.04
CA CYS A 186 3.93 -6.14 4.36
C CYS A 186 4.38 -6.99 3.16
N GLY A 187 3.43 -7.65 2.52
CA GLY A 187 3.66 -8.44 1.32
C GLY A 187 4.16 -7.65 0.12
N HIS A 188 3.64 -6.45 -0.12
CA HIS A 188 4.14 -5.57 -1.17
C HIS A 188 5.61 -5.21 -0.95
N ILE A 189 6.00 -4.86 0.29
CA ILE A 189 7.39 -4.56 0.63
C ILE A 189 8.27 -5.81 0.47
N LEU A 190 7.74 -6.97 0.84
CA LEU A 190 8.41 -8.25 0.69
C LEU A 190 8.57 -8.68 -0.79
N ASP A 191 7.69 -8.19 -1.67
CA ASP A 191 7.80 -8.32 -3.12
C ASP A 191 8.36 -7.05 -3.77
N VAL A 192 9.60 -6.69 -3.40
CA VAL A 192 10.25 -5.44 -3.84
C VAL A 192 10.17 -5.24 -5.36
N ASN A 193 10.28 -6.32 -6.15
CA ASN A 193 10.14 -6.23 -7.59
C ASN A 193 8.75 -5.69 -7.99
N LYS A 194 7.66 -6.36 -7.58
CA LYS A 194 6.29 -5.89 -7.87
C LYS A 194 5.99 -4.52 -7.29
N LEU A 195 6.54 -4.20 -6.11
CA LEU A 195 6.41 -2.88 -5.51
C LEU A 195 7.00 -1.80 -6.41
N LEU A 196 8.25 -1.96 -6.82
CA LEU A 196 8.95 -0.98 -7.66
C LEU A 196 8.34 -0.89 -9.06
N GLU A 197 7.92 -2.01 -9.67
CA GLU A 197 7.18 -2.01 -10.94
C GLU A 197 5.86 -1.22 -10.83
N SER A 198 5.13 -1.38 -9.73
CA SER A 198 3.88 -0.65 -9.49
C SER A 198 4.13 0.85 -9.34
N GLU A 199 5.10 1.25 -8.52
CA GLU A 199 5.47 2.66 -8.35
C GLU A 199 5.98 3.28 -9.66
N LEU A 200 6.82 2.56 -10.41
CA LEU A 200 7.33 3.01 -11.70
C LEU A 200 6.20 3.26 -12.70
N SER A 201 5.23 2.34 -12.77
CA SER A 201 4.06 2.48 -13.64
C SER A 201 3.29 3.76 -13.31
N LYS A 202 3.01 4.01 -12.03
CA LYS A 202 2.30 5.20 -11.56
C LYS A 202 3.08 6.48 -11.83
N ALA A 203 4.39 6.50 -11.55
CA ALA A 203 5.26 7.63 -11.81
C ALA A 203 5.31 8.02 -13.30
N ARG A 204 5.23 7.03 -14.20
CA ARG A 204 5.21 7.25 -15.66
C ARG A 204 3.86 7.74 -16.17
N LEU A 205 2.76 7.22 -15.62
CA LEU A 205 1.41 7.60 -16.02
C LEU A 205 0.99 8.96 -15.47
N GLY A 206 1.60 9.38 -14.35
CA GLY A 206 1.25 10.63 -13.66
C GLY A 206 -0.18 10.59 -13.13
N GLU A 207 -0.55 9.50 -12.44
CA GLU A 207 -1.89 9.37 -11.85
C GLU A 207 -2.18 10.56 -10.91
N ASP A 208 -3.26 11.31 -11.18
CA ASP A 208 -3.55 12.61 -10.57
C ASP A 208 -3.64 12.59 -9.03
N ALA A 209 -3.77 11.42 -8.41
CA ALA A 209 -3.87 11.27 -6.97
C ALA A 209 -2.51 11.12 -6.26
N GLU A 210 -1.45 10.63 -6.92
CA GLU A 210 -0.16 10.37 -6.27
C GLU A 210 0.91 11.38 -6.71
N LEU A 211 1.58 12.00 -5.75
CA LEU A 211 2.64 12.97 -6.03
C LEU A 211 4.02 12.36 -5.77
N PHE A 212 4.82 12.25 -6.83
CA PHE A 212 6.18 11.74 -6.79
C PHE A 212 7.19 12.88 -6.68
N THR A 213 8.18 12.70 -5.80
CA THR A 213 9.39 13.53 -5.75
C THR A 213 10.64 12.67 -5.73
N ALA A 214 11.74 13.19 -6.25
CA ALA A 214 13.03 12.53 -6.26
C ALA A 214 14.13 13.50 -5.86
N ASP A 215 15.10 13.03 -5.10
CA ASP A 215 16.25 13.80 -4.63
C ASP A 215 17.49 12.90 -4.48
N GLU A 216 18.68 13.50 -4.52
CA GLU A 216 19.95 12.83 -4.24
C GLU A 216 20.51 13.39 -2.92
N LYS A 217 20.88 12.51 -1.99
CA LYS A 217 21.32 12.90 -0.64
C LYS A 217 22.55 12.10 -0.24
N GLU A 218 23.31 12.62 0.71
CA GLU A 218 24.32 11.85 1.44
C GLU A 218 23.74 11.50 2.82
N ILE A 219 23.65 10.21 3.15
CA ILE A 219 23.19 9.71 4.44
C ILE A 219 24.25 8.78 5.02
N ASP A 220 24.71 9.07 6.24
CA ASP A 220 25.76 8.31 6.94
C ASP A 220 27.02 8.09 6.09
N GLY A 221 27.38 9.10 5.27
CA GLY A 221 28.55 9.07 4.38
C GLY A 221 28.40 8.19 3.14
N SER A 222 27.18 7.77 2.81
CA SER A 222 26.85 7.07 1.55
C SER A 222 25.91 7.93 0.70
N ASP A 223 26.18 7.99 -0.61
CA ASP A 223 25.27 8.61 -1.56
C ASP A 223 24.02 7.73 -1.72
N VAL A 224 22.85 8.37 -1.66
CA VAL A 224 21.55 7.71 -1.76
C VAL A 224 20.61 8.49 -2.67
N LEU A 225 19.76 7.74 -3.35
CA LEU A 225 18.67 8.28 -4.17
C LEU A 225 17.37 8.12 -3.38
N VAL A 226 16.64 9.21 -3.16
CA VAL A 226 15.40 9.21 -2.39
C VAL A 226 14.23 9.46 -3.31
N VAL A 227 13.23 8.57 -3.27
CA VAL A 227 11.94 8.78 -3.91
C VAL A 227 10.89 8.91 -2.81
N GLU A 228 10.10 9.99 -2.85
CA GLU A 228 8.97 10.17 -1.94
C GLU A 228 7.66 10.16 -2.73
N VAL A 229 6.64 9.52 -2.18
CA VAL A 229 5.32 9.44 -2.79
C VAL A 229 4.27 9.83 -1.78
N THR A 230 3.56 10.93 -2.05
CA THR A 230 2.42 11.38 -1.23
C THR A 230 1.12 10.86 -1.83
N VAL A 231 0.29 10.24 -0.99
CA VAL A 231 -0.94 9.55 -1.38
C VAL A 231 -2.08 10.03 -0.48
N PRO A 232 -3.21 10.49 -1.05
CA PRO A 232 -4.38 10.89 -0.28
C PRO A 232 -5.10 9.66 0.29
N ALA A 233 -5.79 9.87 1.40
CA ALA A 233 -6.68 8.86 1.98
C ALA A 233 -7.80 8.49 1.01
N ARG A 234 -8.25 7.24 1.06
CA ARG A 234 -9.43 6.76 0.33
C ARG A 234 -10.76 7.08 1.00
N VAL A 235 -10.73 7.69 2.19
CA VAL A 235 -11.90 8.01 3.00
C VAL A 235 -11.88 9.47 3.43
N ASP A 236 -13.07 10.00 3.68
CA ASP A 236 -13.26 11.36 4.18
C ASP A 236 -12.63 11.56 5.57
N LYS A 237 -12.36 12.82 5.93
CA LYS A 237 -11.67 13.17 7.17
C LYS A 237 -12.44 12.75 8.44
N ASP A 238 -13.76 12.69 8.38
CA ASP A 238 -14.66 12.33 9.48
C ASP A 238 -15.12 10.86 9.43
N ASP A 239 -14.64 10.07 8.47
CA ASP A 239 -14.96 8.64 8.36
C ASP A 239 -14.39 7.84 9.56
N TYR A 240 -15.14 6.84 10.02
CA TYR A 240 -14.76 6.03 11.19
C TYR A 240 -13.46 5.23 11.01
N LEU A 241 -13.08 4.87 9.77
CA LEU A 241 -11.85 4.15 9.45
C LEU A 241 -10.65 5.06 9.16
N ARG A 242 -10.86 6.39 9.15
CA ARG A 242 -9.79 7.36 8.97
C ARG A 242 -8.62 7.06 9.91
N ASN A 243 -7.41 6.99 9.34
CA ASN A 243 -6.15 6.71 10.04
C ASN A 243 -6.07 5.36 10.79
N LYS A 244 -6.94 4.38 10.50
CA LYS A 244 -6.85 3.01 11.05
C LYS A 244 -6.15 2.03 10.11
N PHE A 245 -6.06 2.38 8.84
CA PHE A 245 -5.33 1.66 7.80
C PHE A 245 -4.54 2.66 6.97
N ILE A 246 -3.41 2.24 6.40
CA ILE A 246 -2.55 3.11 5.58
C ILE A 246 -3.34 3.67 4.38
N SER A 247 -4.18 2.86 3.73
CA SER A 247 -5.02 3.29 2.60
C SER A 247 -6.05 4.36 2.98
N ASP A 248 -6.43 4.40 4.25
CA ASP A 248 -7.46 5.28 4.79
C ASP A 248 -6.82 6.50 5.49
N SER A 249 -5.55 6.75 5.20
CA SER A 249 -4.74 7.85 5.71
C SER A 249 -4.16 8.65 4.56
N ASP A 250 -4.08 9.98 4.72
CA ASP A 250 -3.13 10.75 3.92
C ASP A 250 -1.74 10.31 4.37
N HIS A 251 -0.90 9.85 3.45
CA HIS A 251 0.38 9.28 3.83
C HIS A 251 1.48 9.57 2.81
N ARG A 252 2.71 9.60 3.31
CA ARG A 252 3.94 9.74 2.54
C ARG A 252 4.77 8.48 2.68
N ARG A 253 5.17 7.93 1.55
CA ARG A 253 6.08 6.79 1.43
C ARG A 253 7.45 7.31 1.06
N VAL A 254 8.50 6.85 1.73
CA VAL A 254 9.88 7.28 1.48
C VAL A 254 10.71 6.04 1.16
N TYR A 255 11.25 6.00 -0.05
CA TYR A 255 12.13 4.95 -0.54
C TYR A 255 13.55 5.51 -0.62
N CYS A 256 14.49 4.86 0.05
CA CYS A 256 15.91 5.23 0.00
C CYS A 256 16.68 4.13 -0.72
N PHE A 257 17.29 4.46 -1.85
CA PHE A 257 18.10 3.53 -2.65
C PHE A 257 19.58 3.85 -2.49
N ASP A 258 20.40 2.82 -2.52
CA ASP A 258 21.85 2.93 -2.63
C ASP A 258 22.23 3.47 -4.02
N ALA A 259 23.01 4.55 -4.11
CA ALA A 259 23.31 5.16 -5.42
C ALA A 259 24.20 4.29 -6.31
N ASP A 260 25.03 3.41 -5.74
CA ASP A 260 25.94 2.54 -6.49
C ASP A 260 25.21 1.27 -6.99
N THR A 261 24.42 0.64 -6.12
CA THR A 261 23.76 -0.64 -6.43
C THR A 261 22.32 -0.51 -6.90
N ASN A 262 21.69 0.65 -6.71
CA ASN A 262 20.26 0.90 -6.91
C ASN A 262 19.32 0.02 -6.06
N LEU A 263 19.85 -0.71 -5.08
CA LEU A 263 19.05 -1.54 -4.18
C LEU A 263 18.38 -0.66 -3.11
N LEU A 264 17.16 -1.04 -2.70
CA LEU A 264 16.43 -0.35 -1.65
C LEU A 264 17.12 -0.61 -0.29
N LYS A 265 17.61 0.45 0.34
CA LYS A 265 18.27 0.40 1.67
C LYS A 265 17.26 0.54 2.81
N SER A 266 16.28 1.41 2.62
CA SER A 266 15.21 1.60 3.60
C SER A 266 13.91 2.02 2.96
N PHE A 267 12.82 1.71 3.65
CA PHE A 267 11.48 2.11 3.31
C PHE A 267 10.73 2.57 4.57
N GLU A 268 10.09 3.73 4.48
CA GLU A 268 9.36 4.35 5.58
C GLU A 268 7.98 4.81 5.12
N ILE A 269 7.02 4.81 6.06
CA ILE A 269 5.69 5.38 5.84
C ILE A 269 5.37 6.35 6.99
N TYR A 270 4.89 7.53 6.61
CA TYR A 270 4.41 8.58 7.48
C TYR A 270 2.93 8.83 7.22
N VAL A 271 2.12 8.91 8.27
CA VAL A 271 0.76 9.44 8.16
C VAL A 271 0.81 10.95 8.35
N ILE A 272 0.16 11.66 7.43
CA ILE A 272 0.04 13.12 7.44
C ILE A 272 -1.26 13.47 8.17
N THR A 273 -1.13 14.24 9.25
CA THR A 273 -2.25 14.80 10.02
C THR A 273 -2.33 16.31 9.81
N GLU A 274 -3.33 16.97 10.38
CA GLU A 274 -3.43 18.44 10.28
C GLU A 274 -2.27 19.16 10.99
N ASP A 275 -1.74 18.55 12.06
CA ASP A 275 -0.76 19.18 12.94
C ASP A 275 0.67 18.63 12.77
N SER A 276 0.83 17.43 12.19
CA SER A 276 2.12 16.73 12.16
C SER A 276 2.19 15.60 11.12
N GLU A 277 3.41 15.12 10.88
CA GLU A 277 3.64 13.82 10.23
C GLU A 277 4.10 12.79 11.27
N VAL A 278 3.45 11.63 11.28
CA VAL A 278 3.73 10.55 12.24
C VAL A 278 4.31 9.36 11.49
N LYS A 279 5.57 9.00 11.77
CA LYS A 279 6.17 7.76 11.25
C LYS A 279 5.42 6.56 11.83
N ILE A 280 4.82 5.75 10.95
CA ILE A 280 4.06 4.56 11.32
C ILE A 280 4.75 3.26 10.94
N PHE A 281 5.69 3.28 10.00
CA PHE A 281 6.39 2.09 9.53
C PHE A 281 7.83 2.45 9.15
N GLU A 282 8.79 1.59 9.49
CA GLU A 282 10.12 1.61 8.89
C GLU A 282 10.74 0.21 8.82
N THR A 283 11.48 -0.03 7.76
CA THR A 283 12.44 -1.14 7.68
C THR A 283 13.68 -0.81 8.51
N THR A 284 14.13 -1.76 9.33
CA THR A 284 15.38 -1.65 10.10
C THR A 284 16.54 -2.42 9.46
N SER A 285 16.25 -3.44 8.65
CA SER A 285 17.23 -4.08 7.76
C SER A 285 16.54 -4.69 6.55
N ILE A 286 17.26 -4.73 5.42
CA ILE A 286 16.85 -5.43 4.20
C ILE A 286 18.07 -6.23 3.73
N GLU A 287 17.91 -7.55 3.65
CA GLU A 287 18.94 -8.47 3.19
C GLU A 287 18.48 -9.15 1.90
N TYR A 288 19.29 -9.01 0.85
CA TYR A 288 19.00 -9.54 -0.48
C TYR A 288 19.76 -10.84 -0.72
N ASN A 289 19.05 -11.83 -1.27
CA ASN A 289 19.54 -13.17 -1.55
C ASN A 289 20.22 -13.90 -0.36
N PRO A 290 19.71 -13.80 0.89
CA PRO A 290 20.24 -14.60 1.98
C PRO A 290 19.92 -16.09 1.78
N LEU A 291 20.77 -16.97 2.33
CA LEU A 291 20.40 -18.37 2.52
C LEU A 291 19.35 -18.45 3.65
N ILE A 292 18.17 -18.97 3.34
CA ILE A 292 17.06 -19.10 4.31
C ILE A 292 16.82 -20.59 4.58
N ASP A 293 16.86 -20.95 5.87
CA ASP A 293 16.57 -22.30 6.34
C ASP A 293 15.10 -22.71 6.10
N ASP A 294 14.87 -23.97 5.72
CA ASP A 294 13.54 -24.50 5.41
C ASP A 294 12.57 -24.42 6.62
N SER A 295 13.09 -24.47 7.84
CA SER A 295 12.29 -24.37 9.06
C SER A 295 11.56 -23.04 9.19
N ILE A 296 12.05 -21.97 8.55
CA ILE A 296 11.36 -20.67 8.53
C ILE A 296 9.97 -20.80 7.90
N PHE A 297 9.84 -21.65 6.89
CA PHE A 297 8.60 -21.86 6.13
C PHE A 297 7.81 -23.08 6.59
N THR A 298 8.12 -23.61 7.78
CA THR A 298 7.38 -24.70 8.41
C THR A 298 6.63 -24.18 9.63
N LEU A 299 5.37 -24.61 9.80
CA LEU A 299 4.55 -24.26 10.94
C LEU A 299 3.99 -25.52 11.61
N GLU A 300 4.47 -25.79 12.82
CA GLU A 300 3.92 -26.83 13.68
C GLU A 300 2.82 -26.24 14.56
N LEU A 301 1.58 -26.69 14.34
CA LEU A 301 0.42 -26.30 15.14
C LEU A 301 0.04 -27.44 16.09
N SER A 302 -0.43 -27.09 17.27
CA SER A 302 -0.96 -28.06 18.22
C SER A 302 -2.28 -28.64 17.75
N ASN A 303 -2.59 -29.88 18.15
CA ASN A 303 -3.82 -30.56 17.75
C ASN A 303 -5.10 -29.90 18.30
N ASP A 304 -4.98 -29.03 19.30
CA ASP A 304 -6.08 -28.28 19.93
C ASP A 304 -6.28 -26.88 19.31
N VAL A 305 -5.56 -26.54 18.22
CA VAL A 305 -5.76 -25.26 17.52
C VAL A 305 -7.20 -25.13 17.02
N VAL A 306 -7.80 -23.96 17.23
CA VAL A 306 -9.10 -23.61 16.68
C VAL A 306 -8.92 -23.25 15.21
N TRP A 307 -9.44 -24.09 14.33
CA TRP A 307 -9.53 -23.77 12.90
C TRP A 307 -10.74 -22.90 12.60
N ASP A 308 -10.52 -21.83 11.88
CA ASP A 308 -11.50 -21.09 11.10
C ASP A 308 -12.18 -22.00 10.07
N LYS A 309 -13.44 -21.73 9.75
CA LYS A 309 -14.22 -22.49 8.78
C LYS A 309 -15.09 -21.57 7.93
N ASP A 310 -15.27 -21.95 6.68
CA ASP A 310 -16.30 -21.32 5.86
C ASP A 310 -17.68 -21.55 6.48
N PRO A 311 -18.55 -20.51 6.53
CA PRO A 311 -19.91 -20.66 7.01
C PRO A 311 -20.70 -21.66 6.14
N GLU A 312 -21.16 -22.75 6.77
CA GLU A 312 -22.00 -23.75 6.10
C GLU A 312 -23.45 -23.24 5.95
N ILE A 313 -24.17 -23.74 4.93
CA ILE A 313 -25.62 -23.51 4.79
C ILE A 313 -26.33 -24.38 5.84
N LEU A 314 -26.99 -23.74 6.81
CA LEU A 314 -27.67 -24.43 7.92
C LEU A 314 -29.04 -25.00 7.48
N PRO A 315 -29.60 -26.01 8.18
CA PRO A 315 -30.96 -26.47 7.93
C PRO A 315 -32.03 -25.37 8.05
N ASP A 316 -31.81 -24.39 8.93
CA ASP A 316 -32.65 -23.21 9.14
C ASP A 316 -31.98 -21.91 8.64
N ASN A 317 -31.15 -21.98 7.57
CA ASN A 317 -30.34 -20.87 7.06
C ASN A 317 -31.14 -19.57 6.85
N GLU A 318 -32.35 -19.70 6.30
CA GLU A 318 -33.24 -18.58 5.98
C GLU A 318 -33.50 -17.67 7.20
N LYS A 319 -33.53 -18.23 8.41
CA LYS A 319 -33.66 -17.44 9.65
C LYS A 319 -32.50 -16.47 9.85
N TYR A 320 -31.27 -16.91 9.56
CA TYR A 320 -30.04 -16.17 9.78
C TYR A 320 -29.68 -15.25 8.61
N GLU A 321 -29.95 -15.70 7.39
CA GLU A 321 -29.77 -14.92 6.16
C GLU A 321 -30.66 -13.67 6.16
N ASN A 322 -31.90 -13.79 6.67
CA ASN A 322 -32.84 -12.68 6.72
C ASN A 322 -32.64 -11.72 7.92
N MET A 323 -31.66 -11.97 8.81
CA MET A 323 -31.38 -11.04 9.91
C MET A 323 -30.85 -9.71 9.36
N THR A 324 -31.27 -8.61 9.96
CA THR A 324 -30.57 -7.34 9.85
C THR A 324 -29.22 -7.41 10.61
N PRO A 325 -28.24 -6.53 10.31
CA PRO A 325 -26.98 -6.49 11.07
C PRO A 325 -27.21 -6.31 12.58
N ARG A 326 -28.22 -5.53 12.95
CA ARG A 326 -28.57 -5.29 14.35
C ARG A 326 -29.13 -6.55 15.03
N GLU A 327 -30.02 -7.28 14.37
CA GLU A 327 -30.56 -8.55 14.88
C GLU A 327 -29.48 -9.61 15.02
N ALA A 328 -28.53 -9.68 14.07
CA ALA A 328 -27.38 -10.55 14.15
C ALA A 328 -26.49 -10.24 15.37
N ALA A 329 -26.19 -8.95 15.62
CA ALA A 329 -25.42 -8.53 16.79
C ALA A 329 -26.14 -8.86 18.11
N ILE A 330 -27.45 -8.61 18.20
CA ILE A 330 -28.26 -8.96 19.37
C ILE A 330 -28.23 -10.48 19.59
N THR A 331 -28.42 -11.28 18.54
CA THR A 331 -28.43 -12.74 18.64
C THR A 331 -27.07 -13.27 19.08
N PHE A 332 -25.99 -12.75 18.51
CA PHE A 332 -24.61 -13.09 18.88
C PHE A 332 -24.31 -12.81 20.36
N PHE A 333 -24.58 -11.60 20.84
CA PHE A 333 -24.31 -11.25 22.24
C PHE A 333 -25.27 -11.94 23.20
N THR A 334 -26.51 -12.22 22.80
CA THR A 334 -27.45 -13.04 23.59
C THR A 334 -26.91 -14.46 23.76
N ALA A 335 -26.35 -15.06 22.70
CA ALA A 335 -25.71 -16.36 22.79
C ALA A 335 -24.52 -16.35 23.77
N CYS A 336 -23.71 -15.29 23.76
CA CYS A 336 -22.62 -15.10 24.73
C CYS A 336 -23.13 -14.99 26.18
N ALA A 337 -24.15 -14.13 26.41
CA ALA A 337 -24.76 -13.92 27.72
C ALA A 337 -25.38 -15.20 28.30
N GLN A 338 -25.96 -16.06 27.45
CA GLN A 338 -26.57 -17.33 27.83
C GLN A 338 -25.59 -18.51 27.80
N GLU A 339 -24.34 -18.28 27.41
CA GLU A 339 -23.33 -19.33 27.18
C GLU A 339 -23.80 -20.40 26.18
N ASN A 340 -24.64 -20.00 25.23
CA ASN A 340 -25.12 -20.85 24.15
C ASN A 340 -24.07 -20.91 23.03
N TRP A 341 -23.06 -21.75 23.23
CA TRP A 341 -21.92 -21.88 22.31
C TRP A 341 -22.28 -22.49 20.95
N GLU A 342 -23.37 -23.26 20.87
CA GLU A 342 -23.89 -23.75 19.60
C GLU A 342 -24.47 -22.62 18.74
N GLU A 343 -25.20 -21.68 19.36
CA GLU A 343 -25.69 -20.48 18.67
C GLU A 343 -24.54 -19.52 18.34
N TYR A 344 -23.55 -19.37 19.23
CA TYR A 344 -22.35 -18.58 18.99
C TYR A 344 -21.61 -19.01 17.71
N LEU A 345 -21.41 -20.32 17.52
CA LEU A 345 -20.68 -20.86 16.37
C LEU A 345 -21.38 -20.59 15.02
N LYS A 346 -22.66 -20.21 15.02
CA LYS A 346 -23.35 -19.79 13.79
C LYS A 346 -22.87 -18.43 13.29
N PHE A 347 -22.31 -17.59 14.17
CA PHE A 347 -21.76 -16.27 13.84
C PHE A 347 -20.23 -16.23 13.86
N ASN A 348 -19.58 -17.23 14.44
CA ASN A 348 -18.13 -17.43 14.42
C ASN A 348 -17.87 -18.86 13.94
N SER A 349 -17.82 -19.05 12.63
CA SER A 349 -17.63 -20.37 12.02
C SER A 349 -16.22 -20.91 12.32
N GLN A 350 -16.13 -21.72 13.37
CA GLN A 350 -14.88 -22.27 13.89
C GLN A 350 -15.06 -23.75 14.23
N SER A 351 -13.94 -24.48 14.34
CA SER A 351 -13.94 -25.89 14.72
C SER A 351 -14.54 -26.16 16.10
N HIS A 352 -14.31 -25.26 17.05
CA HIS A 352 -14.87 -25.28 18.40
C HIS A 352 -14.67 -23.91 19.07
N VAL A 353 -15.39 -23.65 20.17
CA VAL A 353 -15.20 -22.41 20.96
C VAL A 353 -14.07 -22.61 21.97
N PRO A 354 -12.96 -21.85 21.90
CA PRO A 354 -11.85 -22.00 22.84
C PRO A 354 -12.23 -21.52 24.25
N GLN A 355 -11.62 -22.12 25.28
CA GLN A 355 -11.92 -21.79 26.67
C GLN A 355 -11.75 -20.30 26.99
N ARG A 356 -10.72 -19.66 26.42
CA ARG A 356 -10.49 -18.22 26.59
C ARG A 356 -11.67 -17.37 26.12
N THR A 357 -12.34 -17.76 25.02
CA THR A 357 -13.54 -17.06 24.54
C THR A 357 -14.71 -17.27 25.50
N LYS A 358 -14.87 -18.49 26.03
CA LYS A 358 -15.91 -18.79 27.04
C LYS A 358 -15.69 -17.99 28.32
N ASP A 359 -14.45 -17.85 28.76
CA ASP A 359 -14.09 -17.09 29.96
C ASP A 359 -14.30 -15.58 29.75
N PHE A 360 -14.04 -15.08 28.54
CA PHE A 360 -14.15 -13.66 28.22
C PHE A 360 -15.59 -13.21 27.93
N LEU A 361 -16.34 -13.97 27.12
CA LEU A 361 -17.68 -13.60 26.64
C LEU A 361 -18.83 -14.34 27.33
N GLY A 362 -18.55 -15.41 28.08
CA GLY A 362 -19.59 -16.16 28.75
C GLY A 362 -20.26 -15.32 29.84
N GLY A 363 -21.58 -15.32 29.90
CA GLY A 363 -22.33 -14.66 30.98
C GLY A 363 -22.18 -13.14 31.04
N ILE A 364 -21.84 -12.49 29.91
CA ILE A 364 -21.87 -11.03 29.81
C ILE A 364 -23.27 -10.47 30.00
N GLU A 365 -23.37 -9.21 30.43
CA GLU A 365 -24.61 -8.43 30.42
C GLU A 365 -24.57 -7.46 29.23
N VAL A 366 -25.59 -7.51 28.37
CA VAL A 366 -25.74 -6.57 27.26
C VAL A 366 -26.41 -5.30 27.77
N ILE A 367 -25.67 -4.18 27.75
CA ILE A 367 -26.18 -2.88 28.20
C ILE A 367 -26.88 -2.16 27.04
N SER A 368 -26.24 -2.10 25.86
CA SER A 368 -26.84 -1.51 24.68
C SER A 368 -26.27 -2.06 23.37
N ILE A 369 -27.12 -2.08 22.34
CA ILE A 369 -26.75 -2.32 20.94
C ILE A 369 -27.29 -1.14 20.12
N GLY A 370 -26.37 -0.39 19.51
CA GLY A 370 -26.63 0.83 18.76
C GLY A 370 -27.10 0.59 17.32
N GLU A 371 -27.21 1.68 16.56
CA GLU A 371 -27.58 1.64 15.15
C GLU A 371 -26.38 1.23 14.28
N PRO A 372 -26.55 0.24 13.38
CA PRO A 372 -25.50 -0.15 12.45
C PRO A 372 -25.11 0.98 11.49
N PHE A 373 -23.83 1.05 11.14
CA PHE A 373 -23.32 1.97 10.11
C PHE A 373 -22.25 1.30 9.25
N GLN A 374 -21.97 1.88 8.08
CA GLN A 374 -20.88 1.47 7.19
C GLN A 374 -19.81 2.56 7.15
N SER A 375 -18.59 2.20 6.79
CA SER A 375 -17.45 3.13 6.77
C SER A 375 -16.34 2.60 5.87
N GLY A 376 -15.70 3.51 5.13
CA GLY A 376 -14.69 3.20 4.14
C GLY A 376 -15.11 2.15 3.10
N SER A 377 -14.16 1.30 2.69
CA SER A 377 -14.41 0.21 1.75
C SER A 377 -14.78 -1.12 2.42
N TYR A 378 -15.10 -1.11 3.71
CA TYR A 378 -15.50 -2.32 4.43
C TYR A 378 -16.84 -2.84 3.90
N SER A 379 -16.90 -4.10 3.46
CA SER A 379 -18.11 -4.68 2.86
C SER A 379 -19.21 -5.00 3.87
N GLY A 380 -18.89 -4.97 5.16
CA GLY A 380 -19.80 -5.28 6.25
C GLY A 380 -20.45 -4.07 6.92
N TRP A 381 -20.87 -4.28 8.16
CA TRP A 381 -21.45 -3.28 9.05
C TRP A 381 -20.69 -3.20 10.37
N PHE A 382 -20.61 -2.01 10.92
CA PHE A 382 -20.17 -1.76 12.29
C PHE A 382 -21.40 -1.54 13.17
N ILE A 383 -21.47 -2.23 14.30
CA ILE A 383 -22.57 -2.15 15.26
C ILE A 383 -22.01 -1.68 16.60
N PRO A 384 -22.26 -0.43 17.02
CA PRO A 384 -21.89 0.03 18.35
C PRO A 384 -22.52 -0.84 19.43
N TYR A 385 -21.75 -1.19 20.46
CA TYR A 385 -22.27 -1.90 21.61
C TYR A 385 -21.67 -1.42 22.92
N GLU A 386 -22.39 -1.71 23.99
CA GLU A 386 -21.92 -1.65 25.36
C GLU A 386 -22.28 -2.95 26.06
N ILE A 387 -21.28 -3.65 26.59
CA ILE A 387 -21.45 -4.88 27.35
C ILE A 387 -20.70 -4.76 28.68
N LYS A 388 -21.16 -5.49 29.69
CA LYS A 388 -20.46 -5.66 30.95
C LYS A 388 -19.97 -7.09 31.07
N LEU A 389 -18.67 -7.22 31.29
CA LEU A 389 -18.01 -8.50 31.49
C LEU A 389 -18.29 -9.06 32.90
N ARG A 390 -18.02 -10.34 33.11
CA ARG A 390 -18.24 -11.01 34.40
C ARG A 390 -17.48 -10.37 35.57
N ASP A 391 -16.32 -9.79 35.31
CA ASP A 391 -15.52 -9.06 36.30
C ASP A 391 -16.07 -7.65 36.62
N GLY A 392 -17.14 -7.24 35.93
CA GLY A 392 -17.79 -5.95 36.08
C GLY A 392 -17.26 -4.86 35.15
N TYR A 393 -16.22 -5.12 34.35
CA TYR A 393 -15.70 -4.16 33.38
C TYR A 393 -16.72 -3.88 32.28
N VAL A 394 -16.95 -2.60 31.98
CA VAL A 394 -17.83 -2.16 30.90
C VAL A 394 -17.01 -1.87 29.66
N LYS A 395 -17.25 -2.64 28.60
CA LYS A 395 -16.60 -2.47 27.29
C LYS A 395 -17.56 -1.79 26.33
N LYS A 396 -17.07 -0.73 25.68
CA LYS A 396 -17.75 -0.03 24.57
C LYS A 396 -16.91 -0.17 23.32
N HIS A 397 -17.49 -0.66 22.23
CA HIS A 397 -16.79 -0.82 20.96
C HIS A 397 -17.79 -0.94 19.80
N ASN A 398 -17.30 -1.32 18.61
CA ASN A 398 -18.11 -1.58 17.42
C ASN A 398 -17.84 -3.00 16.95
N LEU A 399 -18.86 -3.85 16.96
CA LEU A 399 -18.80 -5.19 16.38
C LEU A 399 -18.78 -5.08 14.86
N ALA A 400 -17.83 -5.73 14.20
CA ALA A 400 -17.76 -5.77 12.74
C ALA A 400 -18.43 -7.07 12.26
N LEU A 401 -19.47 -6.95 11.42
CA LEU A 401 -20.22 -8.07 10.87
C LEU A 401 -20.19 -8.08 9.34
N ARG A 402 -20.07 -9.25 8.73
CA ARG A 402 -20.10 -9.48 7.28
C ARG A 402 -20.99 -10.64 6.89
N ASN A 403 -21.60 -10.58 5.72
CA ASN A 403 -22.43 -11.66 5.18
C ASN A 403 -22.05 -12.03 3.74
N ASP A 404 -20.92 -11.55 3.24
CA ASP A 404 -20.37 -11.88 1.91
C ASP A 404 -19.67 -13.24 1.92
N ASN A 405 -20.45 -14.29 2.22
CA ASN A 405 -20.03 -15.69 2.23
C ASN A 405 -21.06 -16.56 1.50
N PRO A 406 -20.71 -17.80 1.09
CA PRO A 406 -21.61 -18.68 0.34
C PRO A 406 -22.95 -19.00 1.01
N ALA A 407 -23.06 -18.86 2.34
CA ALA A 407 -24.30 -19.07 3.08
C ALA A 407 -25.13 -17.79 3.26
N ASN A 408 -24.64 -16.63 2.83
CA ASN A 408 -25.25 -15.30 3.02
C ASN A 408 -25.61 -14.97 4.48
N ARG A 409 -24.95 -15.60 5.47
CA ARG A 409 -25.23 -15.39 6.90
C ARG A 409 -24.24 -14.42 7.52
N TRP A 410 -24.67 -13.64 8.51
CA TRP A 410 -23.77 -12.75 9.25
C TRP A 410 -22.73 -13.55 10.04
N GLN A 411 -21.45 -13.17 9.88
CA GLN A 411 -20.30 -13.63 10.63
C GLN A 411 -19.63 -12.45 11.31
N VAL A 412 -19.03 -12.69 12.48
CA VAL A 412 -18.18 -11.71 13.14
C VAL A 412 -16.82 -11.65 12.43
N ASP A 413 -16.46 -10.46 11.97
CA ASP A 413 -15.18 -10.18 11.31
C ASP A 413 -14.19 -9.44 12.24
N GLY A 414 -14.67 -8.94 13.39
CA GLY A 414 -13.83 -8.26 14.38
C GLY A 414 -14.62 -7.45 15.41
N GLY A 415 -13.90 -6.69 16.24
CA GLY A 415 -14.49 -5.74 17.19
C GLY A 415 -15.06 -6.34 18.49
N ILE A 416 -14.69 -7.58 18.82
CA ILE A 416 -15.10 -8.28 20.05
C ILE A 416 -14.45 -7.72 21.32
#